data_AF-A0A4Q6IHZ5-F1
#
_entry.id   AF-A0A4Q6IHZ5-F1
#
_cell.length_a   1.000
_cell.length_b   1.000
_cell.length_c   1.000
_cell.angle_alpha   90.00
_cell.angle_beta   90.00
_cell.angle_gamma   90.00
#
_symmetry.space_group_name_H-M   'P 1'
#
loop_
_entity.id
_entity.type
_entity.pdbx_description
1 polymer ?
#
loop_
_entity_poly.entity_id
_entity_poly.type
_entity_poly.pdbx_seq_one_letter_code
_entity_poly.pdbx_strand_id
1 'polypeptide(L)'
;MAQKVQVLLVDDLDGGEADETVTFALDGKTYEIDLTTANADKLRGLLDPYVKGGRRTGGRASGGRGKARAAAGGSQDTAAIRAWAKENGYEVNDRGRVPASIREAYEKANG
;
A
#
# COMPACT_ATOMS: atom_id res chain seq x y z
N MET A 1 -24.12 -24.41 -41.75
CA MET A 1 -22.66 -24.40 -41.46
C MET A 1 -22.48 -24.19 -39.96
N ALA A 2 -21.54 -24.87 -39.31
CA ALA A 2 -21.26 -24.70 -37.89
C ALA A 2 -19.79 -24.31 -37.68
N GLN A 3 -19.52 -23.37 -36.77
CA GLN A 3 -18.19 -22.86 -36.43
C GLN A 3 -17.97 -22.98 -34.92
N LYS A 4 -16.74 -23.33 -34.52
CA LYS A 4 -16.28 -23.27 -33.13
C LYS A 4 -15.14 -22.25 -33.05
N VAL A 5 -15.26 -21.30 -32.12
CA VAL A 5 -14.20 -20.33 -31.78
C VAL A 5 -13.69 -20.69 -30.39
N GLN A 6 -12.37 -20.81 -30.24
CA GLN A 6 -11.71 -21.05 -28.95
C GLN A 6 -10.70 -19.94 -28.70
N VAL A 7 -10.74 -19.38 -27.48
CA VAL A 7 -9.76 -18.40 -26.99
C VAL A 7 -8.96 -19.12 -25.92
N LEU A 8 -7.63 -19.15 -26.06
CA LEU A 8 -6.70 -19.74 -25.10
C LEU A 8 -5.70 -18.69 -24.64
N LEU A 9 -5.31 -18.77 -23.37
CA LEU A 9 -4.10 -18.12 -22.88
C LEU A 9 -2.92 -19.00 -23.30
N VAL A 10 -1.87 -18.41 -23.88
CA VAL A 10 -0.76 -19.15 -24.48
C VAL A 10 0.53 -18.77 -23.78
N ASP A 11 1.36 -19.76 -23.47
CA ASP A 11 2.70 -19.55 -22.90
C ASP A 11 3.59 -18.84 -23.93
N ASP A 12 4.11 -17.68 -23.56
CA ASP A 12 4.90 -16.81 -24.44
C ASP A 12 6.28 -17.40 -24.81
N LEU A 13 6.75 -18.43 -24.09
CA LEU A 13 8.06 -19.06 -24.33
C LEU A 13 7.98 -20.27 -25.24
N ASP A 14 6.97 -21.13 -25.07
CA ASP A 14 6.88 -22.40 -25.78
C ASP A 14 5.59 -22.61 -26.60
N GLY A 15 4.61 -21.71 -26.47
CA GLY A 15 3.36 -21.76 -27.22
C GLY A 15 2.33 -22.77 -26.68
N GLY A 16 2.56 -23.35 -25.50
CA GLY A 16 1.58 -24.18 -24.79
C GLY A 16 0.40 -23.39 -24.22
N GLU A 17 -0.55 -24.05 -23.56
CA GLU A 17 -1.60 -23.35 -22.80
C GLU A 17 -1.01 -22.79 -21.50
N ALA A 18 -1.11 -21.49 -21.29
CA ALA A 18 -0.59 -20.82 -20.09
C ALA A 18 -1.56 -20.91 -18.92
N ASP A 19 -0.99 -20.93 -17.71
CA ASP A 19 -1.72 -21.02 -16.45
C ASP A 19 -1.83 -19.66 -15.74
N GLU A 20 -0.81 -18.79 -15.87
CA GLU A 20 -0.75 -17.52 -15.16
C GLU A 20 0.06 -16.44 -15.89
N THR A 21 -0.28 -15.18 -15.63
CA THR A 21 0.52 -14.02 -16.03
C THR A 21 1.46 -13.61 -14.90
N VAL A 22 2.76 -13.53 -15.17
CA VAL A 22 3.78 -13.13 -14.19
C VAL A 22 4.30 -11.73 -14.49
N THR A 23 4.18 -10.81 -13.52
CA THR A 23 4.81 -9.49 -13.59
C THR A 23 6.22 -9.54 -13.01
N PHE A 24 7.21 -9.03 -13.75
CA PHE A 24 8.59 -8.88 -13.29
C PHE A 24 9.20 -7.55 -13.77
N ALA A 25 10.38 -7.20 -13.26
CA ALA A 25 11.05 -5.97 -13.63
C ALA A 25 12.56 -6.12 -13.75
N LEU A 26 13.15 -5.39 -14.69
CA LEU A 26 14.59 -5.32 -14.93
C LEU A 26 14.93 -3.90 -15.40
N ASP A 27 15.98 -3.31 -14.83
CA ASP A 27 16.47 -1.95 -15.17
C ASP A 27 15.39 -0.86 -15.14
N GLY A 28 14.47 -0.97 -14.16
CA GLY A 28 13.39 0.00 -13.96
C GLY A 28 12.22 -0.12 -14.95
N LYS A 29 12.23 -1.12 -15.84
CA LYS A 29 11.12 -1.44 -16.74
C LYS A 29 10.34 -2.64 -16.21
N THR A 30 9.02 -2.56 -16.24
CA THR A 30 8.10 -3.64 -15.84
C THR A 30 7.63 -4.39 -17.07
N TYR A 31 7.56 -5.71 -16.95
CA TYR A 31 7.14 -6.65 -17.98
C TYR A 31 6.08 -7.59 -17.41
N GLU A 32 5.22 -8.09 -18.29
CA GLU A 32 4.29 -9.17 -18.03
C GLU A 32 4.57 -10.28 -19.05
N ILE A 33 4.34 -11.53 -18.63
CA ILE A 33 4.54 -12.72 -19.47
C ILE A 33 3.55 -13.80 -19.06
N ASP A 34 2.87 -14.40 -20.02
CA ASP A 34 1.93 -15.50 -19.82
C ASP A 34 2.71 -16.81 -19.86
N LEU A 35 2.59 -17.63 -18.82
CA LEU A 35 3.39 -18.82 -18.62
C LEU A 35 2.57 -20.00 -18.09
N THR A 36 3.01 -21.21 -18.43
CA THR A 36 2.71 -22.42 -17.67
C THR A 36 3.28 -22.31 -16.26
N THR A 37 2.71 -23.06 -15.32
CA THR A 37 3.17 -23.15 -13.92
C THR A 37 4.66 -23.51 -13.85
N ALA A 38 5.11 -24.44 -14.70
CA ALA A 38 6.50 -24.88 -14.74
C ALA A 38 7.47 -23.76 -15.18
N ASN A 39 7.09 -22.98 -16.21
CA ASN A 39 7.92 -21.86 -16.67
C ASN A 39 7.88 -20.69 -15.68
N ALA A 40 6.74 -20.44 -15.02
CA ALA A 40 6.62 -19.43 -13.97
C ALA A 40 7.51 -19.77 -12.76
N ASP A 41 7.52 -21.03 -12.32
CA ASP A 41 8.40 -21.52 -11.26
C ASP A 41 9.89 -21.41 -11.63
N LYS A 42 10.23 -21.68 -12.88
CA LYS A 42 11.58 -21.50 -13.40
C LYS A 42 12.01 -20.02 -13.33
N LEU A 43 11.15 -19.09 -13.74
CA LEU A 43 11.43 -17.65 -13.65
C LEU A 43 11.67 -17.23 -12.18
N ARG A 44 10.79 -17.65 -11.27
CA ARG A 44 10.92 -17.36 -9.83
C ARG A 44 12.20 -17.96 -9.26
N GLY A 45 12.55 -19.17 -9.64
CA GLY A 45 13.79 -19.85 -9.23
C GLY A 45 15.05 -19.15 -9.73
N LEU A 46 15.05 -18.64 -10.97
CA LEU A 46 16.17 -17.86 -11.52
C LEU A 46 16.39 -16.54 -10.75
N LEU A 47 15.31 -15.91 -10.28
CA LEU A 47 15.37 -14.66 -9.54
C LEU A 47 15.66 -14.83 -8.05
N ASP A 48 15.43 -16.03 -7.48
CA ASP A 48 15.52 -16.30 -6.04
C ASP A 48 16.86 -15.89 -5.39
N PRO A 49 18.05 -16.19 -5.95
CA PRO A 49 19.33 -15.74 -5.38
C PRO A 49 19.44 -14.21 -5.29
N TYR A 50 18.91 -13.50 -6.28
CA TYR A 50 18.96 -12.03 -6.35
C TYR A 50 17.94 -11.40 -5.40
N VAL A 51 16.77 -12.01 -5.24
CA VAL A 51 15.77 -11.59 -4.26
C VAL A 51 16.30 -11.77 -2.84
N LYS A 52 16.98 -12.90 -2.56
CA LYS A 52 17.60 -13.19 -1.26
C LYS A 52 18.78 -12.27 -0.93
N GLY A 53 19.63 -11.95 -1.91
CA GLY A 53 20.77 -11.03 -1.73
C GLY A 53 20.38 -9.54 -1.82
N GLY A 54 19.22 -9.24 -2.39
CA GLY A 54 18.74 -7.89 -2.63
C GLY A 54 17.97 -7.30 -1.45
N ARG A 55 17.48 -6.07 -1.66
CA ARG A 55 16.55 -5.42 -0.73
C ARG A 55 15.38 -4.84 -1.52
N ARG A 56 14.20 -4.81 -0.90
CA ARG A 56 13.02 -4.19 -1.50
C ARG A 56 13.23 -2.68 -1.60
N THR A 57 13.29 -2.15 -2.82
CA THR A 57 13.41 -0.72 -3.10
C THR A 57 12.08 -0.20 -3.64
N GLY A 58 11.14 0.11 -2.75
CA GLY A 58 9.76 0.45 -3.11
C GLY A 58 8.77 -0.63 -2.69
N GLY A 59 7.58 -0.19 -2.29
CA GLY A 59 6.64 -1.01 -1.52
C GLY A 59 6.71 -0.66 -0.04
N ARG A 60 6.01 0.41 0.33
CA ARG A 60 5.22 0.36 1.56
C ARG A 60 4.37 -0.90 1.43
N ALA A 61 4.47 -1.81 2.39
CA ALA A 61 3.48 -2.87 2.53
C ALA A 61 2.09 -2.26 2.29
N SER A 62 1.33 -2.86 1.39
CA SER A 62 -0.13 -2.87 1.54
C SER A 62 -0.37 -3.41 2.96
N GLY A 63 -0.53 -2.48 3.90
CA GLY A 63 -0.15 -2.65 5.29
C GLY A 63 0.26 -1.30 5.88
N GLY A 64 -0.73 -0.43 6.06
CA GLY A 64 -0.57 0.94 6.52
C GLY A 64 0.40 1.09 7.70
N ARG A 65 1.39 1.96 7.53
CA ARG A 65 2.03 2.66 8.65
C ARG A 65 2.66 3.94 8.15
N GLY A 66 1.81 4.75 7.47
CA GLY A 66 2.13 6.08 6.96
C GLY A 66 3.25 6.65 7.79
N LYS A 67 4.38 6.94 7.13
CA LYS A 67 5.59 7.52 7.70
C LYS A 67 5.14 8.49 8.78
N ALA A 68 5.17 8.04 10.03
CA ALA A 68 4.92 8.91 11.15
C ALA A 68 6.18 9.74 11.20
N ARG A 69 6.18 10.84 10.43
CA ARG A 69 6.76 12.07 10.91
C ARG A 69 6.23 12.17 12.32
N ALA A 70 7.10 11.91 13.29
CA ALA A 70 6.92 12.37 14.64
C ALA A 70 6.67 13.87 14.48
N ALA A 71 5.40 14.25 14.44
CA ALA A 71 4.98 15.57 14.82
C ALA A 71 5.38 15.63 16.30
N ALA A 72 6.46 16.35 16.54
CA ALA A 72 6.80 16.82 17.87
C ALA A 72 5.55 17.44 18.49
N GLY A 73 5.23 17.02 19.72
CA GLY A 73 4.17 17.62 20.56
C GLY A 73 2.76 17.14 20.26
N GLY A 74 2.01 16.76 21.30
CA GLY A 74 0.54 16.77 21.22
C GLY A 74 -0.23 15.61 21.84
N SER A 75 0.41 14.59 22.43
CA SER A 75 -0.37 13.58 23.17
C SER A 75 -1.00 14.19 24.43
N GLN A 76 -0.27 15.04 25.17
CA GLN A 76 -0.78 15.68 26.38
C GLN A 76 -1.77 16.82 26.09
N ASP A 77 -1.53 17.66 25.08
CA ASP A 77 -2.41 18.81 24.77
C ASP A 77 -3.81 18.38 24.31
N THR A 78 -3.94 17.26 23.59
CA THR A 78 -5.25 16.85 23.04
C THR A 78 -6.29 16.49 24.09
N ALA A 79 -5.88 16.03 25.28
CA ALA A 79 -6.82 15.75 26.38
C ALA A 79 -7.35 17.05 27.00
N ALA A 80 -6.47 18.01 27.27
CA ALA A 80 -6.82 19.32 27.80
C ALA A 80 -7.70 20.12 26.81
N ILE A 81 -7.32 20.14 25.53
CA ILE A 81 -8.10 20.80 24.48
C ILE A 81 -9.49 20.17 24.37
N ARG A 82 -9.63 18.84 24.51
CA ARG A 82 -10.93 18.15 24.45
C ARG A 82 -11.82 18.48 25.65
N ALA A 83 -11.26 18.55 26.85
CA ALA A 83 -12.02 18.94 28.05
C ALA A 83 -12.55 20.37 27.91
N TRP A 84 -11.67 21.32 27.57
CA TRP A 84 -12.05 22.70 27.30
C TRP A 84 -13.09 22.82 26.18
N ALA A 85 -12.93 22.05 25.10
CA ALA A 85 -13.87 22.05 23.98
C ALA A 85 -15.28 21.62 24.42
N LYS A 86 -15.41 20.54 25.21
CA LYS A 86 -16.69 20.08 25.74
C LYS A 86 -17.33 21.11 26.67
N GLU A 87 -16.54 21.76 27.52
CA GLU A 87 -17.01 22.84 28.42
C GLU A 87 -17.50 24.07 27.65
N ASN A 88 -16.87 24.39 26.51
CA ASN A 88 -17.22 25.53 25.65
C ASN A 88 -18.26 25.17 24.57
N GLY A 89 -18.88 23.98 24.65
CA GLY A 89 -19.97 23.57 23.76
C GLY A 89 -19.53 23.13 22.36
N TYR A 90 -18.24 22.86 22.14
CA TYR A 90 -17.75 22.32 20.88
C TYR A 90 -17.94 20.80 20.80
N GLU A 91 -18.39 20.33 19.64
CA GLU A 91 -18.49 18.90 19.34
C GLU A 91 -17.10 18.32 19.03
N VAL A 92 -16.63 17.39 19.85
CA VAL A 92 -15.30 16.79 19.73
C VAL A 92 -15.37 15.28 19.96
N ASN A 93 -14.68 14.53 19.10
CA ASN A 93 -14.62 13.07 19.20
C ASN A 93 -13.89 12.63 20.47
N ASP A 94 -14.38 11.58 21.12
CA ASP A 94 -13.87 11.08 22.40
C ASP A 94 -12.43 10.56 22.32
N ARG A 95 -12.00 10.12 21.13
CA ARG A 95 -10.64 9.61 20.88
C ARG A 95 -10.06 10.14 19.58
N GLY A 96 -8.74 10.11 19.49
CA GLY A 96 -8.00 10.50 18.29
C GLY A 96 -7.67 11.99 18.23
N ARG A 97 -7.32 12.46 17.03
CA ARG A 97 -6.86 13.83 16.77
C ARG A 97 -8.02 14.83 16.97
N VAL A 98 -7.78 15.89 17.73
CA VAL A 98 -8.72 17.01 17.86
C VAL A 98 -8.74 17.82 16.55
N PRO A 99 -9.93 18.16 16.00
CA PRO A 99 -10.06 19.01 14.83
C PRO A 99 -9.23 20.30 14.93
N ALA A 100 -8.67 20.76 13.81
CA ALA A 100 -7.81 21.94 13.79
C ALA A 100 -8.52 23.20 14.29
N SER A 101 -9.80 23.37 13.93
CA SER A 101 -10.65 24.47 14.39
C SER A 101 -10.75 24.58 15.90
N ILE A 102 -10.82 23.44 16.61
CA ILE A 102 -10.92 23.41 18.08
C ILE A 102 -9.56 23.70 18.72
N ARG A 103 -8.46 23.24 18.11
CA ARG A 103 -7.11 23.55 18.60
C ARG A 103 -6.80 25.04 18.49
N GLU A 104 -7.14 25.66 17.35
CA GLU A 104 -6.99 27.09 17.14
C GLU A 104 -7.86 27.93 18.10
N ALA A 105 -9.09 27.49 18.36
CA ALA A 105 -9.97 28.15 19.34
C ALA A 105 -9.40 28.07 20.76
N TYR A 106 -8.82 26.93 21.14
CA TYR A 106 -8.17 26.75 22.44
C TYR A 106 -6.90 27.60 22.57
N GLU A 107 -6.05 27.65 21.54
CA GLU A 107 -4.85 28.50 21.50
C GLU A 107 -5.21 29.98 21.62
N LYS A 108 -6.30 30.42 20.98
CA LYS A 108 -6.79 31.80 21.09
C LYS A 108 -7.36 32.14 22.47
N ALA A 109 -7.91 31.16 23.18
CA ALA A 109 -8.51 31.36 24.50
C ALA A 109 -7.47 31.29 25.64
N ASN A 110 -6.31 30.67 25.41
CA ASN A 110 -5.29 30.40 26.42
C ASN A 110 -3.89 30.95 26.06
N GLY A 111 -3.80 31.78 25.00
CA GLY A 111 -2.60 32.50 24.59
C GLY A 111 -2.77 34.00 24.77
#